data_AF-A0A6N7A6V2-F1
#
_entry.id   AF-A0A6N7A6V2-F1
#
_cell.length_a   1.000
_cell.length_b   1.000
_cell.length_c   1.000
_cell.angle_alpha   90.00
_cell.angle_beta   90.00
_cell.angle_gamma   90.00
#
_symmetry.space_group_name_H-M   'P 1'
#
loop_
_entity.id
_entity.type
_entity.pdbx_description
1 polymer ?
#
loop_
_entity_poly.entity_id
_entity_poly.type
_entity_poly.pdbx_seq_one_letter_code
_entity_poly.pdbx_strand_id
1 'polypeptide(L)' 'MGKSPTRTRDLALLVAGLMDCIFGGILLLSWLNLLPLDLAAFGFTRSLAGIVGAVLAVSGVAVVTYQLTKLRPPE' A
#
# COMPACT_ATOMS: atom_id res chain seq x y z
N MET A 1 -30.08 9.58 13.45
CA MET A 1 -29.57 9.45 12.06
C MET A 1 -28.11 8.99 12.13
N GLY A 2 -27.87 7.72 12.42
CA GLY A 2 -26.52 7.17 12.57
C GLY A 2 -25.92 6.90 11.19
N LYS A 3 -24.86 7.63 10.81
CA LYS A 3 -24.04 7.29 9.64
C LYS A 3 -23.52 5.87 9.86
N SER A 4 -23.84 4.93 8.97
CA SER A 4 -23.37 3.54 9.10
C SER A 4 -21.84 3.54 9.17
N PRO A 5 -21.23 3.17 10.32
CA PRO A 5 -19.78 3.32 10.53
C PRO A 5 -18.95 2.44 9.58
N THR A 6 -19.58 1.46 8.93
CA THR A 6 -18.95 0.47 8.06
C THR A 6 -18.43 1.07 6.75
N ARG A 7 -19.19 1.96 6.08
CA ARG A 7 -18.82 2.48 4.74
C ARG A 7 -17.59 3.40 4.81
N THR A 8 -17.52 4.26 5.81
CA THR A 8 -16.37 5.16 6.01
C THR A 8 -15.10 4.37 6.36
N ARG A 9 -15.23 3.34 7.22
CA ARG A 9 -14.12 2.45 7.56
C ARG A 9 -13.62 1.68 6.33
N ASP A 10 -14.54 1.15 5.53
CA ASP A 10 -14.17 0.38 4.34
C ASP A 10 -13.44 1.23 3.31
N LEU A 11 -13.89 2.47 3.09
CA LEU A 11 -13.19 3.45 2.25
C LEU A 11 -11.82 3.83 2.81
N ALA A 12 -11.70 4.05 4.12
CA ALA A 12 -10.42 4.37 4.74
C ALA A 12 -9.39 3.24 4.56
N LEU A 13 -9.81 1.98 4.71
CA LEU A 13 -8.95 0.82 4.48
C LEU A 13 -8.55 0.68 3.01
N LEU A 14 -9.46 0.93 2.07
CA LEU A 14 -9.14 0.93 0.63
C LEU A 14 -8.07 1.99 0.31
N VAL A 15 -8.25 3.22 0.81
CA VAL A 15 -7.30 4.31 0.60
C VAL A 15 -5.95 3.98 1.26
N ALA A 16 -5.94 3.46 2.49
CA ALA A 16 -4.71 3.05 3.16
C ALA A 16 -3.97 1.97 2.35
N GLY A 17 -4.68 0.94 1.87
CA GLY A 17 -4.08 -0.10 1.03
C GLY A 17 -3.52 0.43 -0.30
N LEU A 18 -4.22 1.38 -0.93
CA LEU A 18 -3.71 2.04 -2.15
C LEU A 18 -2.43 2.83 -1.88
N MET A 19 -2.38 3.57 -0.77
CA MET A 19 -1.19 4.31 -0.37
C MET A 19 -0.02 3.36 -0.08
N ASP A 20 -0.29 2.25 0.60
CA ASP A 20 0.71 1.21 0.86
C ASP A 20 1.24 0.59 -0.44
N CYS A 21 0.38 0.32 -1.43
CA CYS A 21 0.81 -0.12 -2.76
C CYS A 21 1.72 0.91 -3.45
N ILE A 22 1.36 2.19 -3.42
CA ILE A 22 2.10 3.25 -4.10
C ILE A 22 3.46 3.45 -3.44
N PHE A 23 3.50 3.67 -2.12
CA PHE A 23 4.76 3.89 -1.40
C PHE A 23 5.62 2.64 -1.39
N GLY A 24 5.01 1.47 -1.15
CA GLY A 24 5.68 0.19 -1.22
C GLY A 24 6.30 -0.06 -2.59
N GLY A 25 5.53 0.16 -3.65
CA GLY A 25 5.97 0.03 -5.04
C GLY A 25 7.10 0.99 -5.39
N ILE A 26 7.02 2.26 -5.01
CA ILE A 26 8.09 3.25 -5.23
C ILE A 26 9.37 2.82 -4.52
N LEU A 27 9.29 2.40 -3.26
CA LEU A 27 10.44 1.90 -2.51
C LEU A 27 11.05 0.64 -3.14
N LEU A 28 10.21 -0.30 -3.60
CA LEU A 28 10.65 -1.53 -4.25
C LEU A 28 11.35 -1.26 -5.59
N LEU A 29 10.77 -0.39 -6.41
CA LEU A 29 11.34 0.02 -7.70
C LEU A 29 12.65 0.79 -7.50
N SER A 30 12.73 1.62 -6.47
CA SER A 30 13.98 2.31 -6.09
C SER A 30 15.04 1.31 -5.64
N TRP A 31 14.66 0.31 -4.83
CA TRP A 31 15.56 -0.75 -4.40
C TRP A 31 16.12 -1.56 -5.57
N LEU A 32 15.29 -1.87 -6.57
CA LEU A 32 15.67 -2.54 -7.81
C LEU A 32 16.47 -1.65 -8.79
N ASN A 33 16.78 -0.39 -8.41
CA ASN A 33 17.39 0.62 -9.28
C ASN A 33 16.59 0.93 -10.56
N LEU A 34 15.27 0.68 -10.58
CA LEU A 34 14.41 1.10 -11.70
C LEU A 34 13.99 2.57 -11.58
N LEU A 35 13.93 3.12 -10.37
CA LEU A 35 13.78 4.55 -10.17
C LEU A 35 15.14 5.19 -9.84
N PRO A 36 15.48 6.34 -10.45
CA PRO A 36 16.67 7.12 -10.10
C PRO A 36 16.44 7.91 -8.80
N LEU A 37 16.06 7.21 -7.72
CA LEU A 37 15.87 7.77 -6.40
C LEU A 37 17.06 7.42 -5.53
N ASP A 38 17.75 8.44 -5.03
CA ASP A 38 18.81 8.27 -4.04
C ASP A 38 18.18 8.09 -2.65
N LEU A 39 17.93 6.84 -2.29
CA LEU A 39 17.39 6.46 -0.97
C LEU A 39 18.35 6.83 0.17
N ALA A 40 19.66 6.90 -0.11
CA ALA A 40 20.66 7.26 0.89
C ALA A 40 20.55 8.75 1.28
N ALA A 41 20.13 9.62 0.35
CA ALA A 41 19.84 11.02 0.63
C ALA A 41 18.71 11.22 1.65
N PHE A 42 17.82 10.23 1.80
CA PHE A 42 16.73 10.22 2.78
C PHE A 42 17.07 9.43 4.06
N GLY A 43 18.33 9.00 4.23
CA GLY A 43 18.76 8.23 5.40
C GLY A 43 18.31 6.76 5.39
N PHE A 44 17.80 6.25 4.27
CA PHE A 44 17.41 4.86 4.15
C PHE A 44 18.54 3.99 3.60
N THR A 45 18.92 2.96 4.35
CA THR A 45 19.77 1.90 3.82
C THR A 45 19.01 1.16 2.72
N ARG A 46 19.67 0.89 1.59
CA ARG A 46 19.06 0.22 0.44
C ARG A 46 18.32 -1.07 0.84
N SER A 47 18.92 -1.92 1.66
CA SER A 47 18.28 -3.15 2.15
C SER A 47 16.99 -2.89 2.94
N LEU A 48 16.95 -1.81 3.73
CA LEU A 48 15.75 -1.42 4.50
C LEU A 48 14.63 -0.96 3.56
N ALA A 49 14.96 -0.17 2.53
CA ALA A 49 13.98 0.25 1.53
C ALA A 49 13.36 -0.95 0.78
N GLY A 50 14.15 -1.98 0.48
CA GLY A 50 13.65 -3.22 -0.11
C GLY A 50 12.66 -3.96 0.81
N ILE A 51 13.01 -4.14 2.08
CA ILE A 51 12.15 -4.85 3.06
C ILE A 51 10.87 -4.05 3.31
N VAL A 52 10.99 -2.76 3.61
CA VAL A 52 9.84 -1.88 3.88
C VAL A 52 8.96 -1.78 2.63
N GLY A 53 9.56 -1.58 1.46
CA GLY A 53 8.85 -1.55 0.18
C GLY A 53 8.07 -2.84 -0.08
N ALA A 54 8.67 -4.00 0.18
CA ALA A 54 8.02 -5.29 0.00
C ALA A 54 6.84 -5.48 0.95
N VAL A 55 7.02 -5.16 2.23
CA VAL A 55 5.95 -5.29 3.24
C VAL A 55 4.77 -4.38 2.90
N LEU A 56 5.02 -3.10 2.59
CA LEU A 56 3.98 -2.15 2.20
C LEU A 56 3.29 -2.56 0.90
N ALA A 57 4.04 -2.97 -0.13
CA ALA A 57 3.43 -3.39 -1.39
C ALA A 57 2.52 -4.61 -1.19
N VAL A 58 2.99 -5.62 -0.45
CA VAL A 58 2.21 -6.84 -0.18
C VAL A 58 1.00 -6.55 0.71
N SER A 59 1.16 -5.77 1.79
CA SER A 59 0.05 -5.39 2.67
C SER A 59 -1.00 -4.58 1.90
N GLY A 60 -0.56 -3.60 1.11
CA GLY A 60 -1.44 -2.78 0.29
C GLY A 60 -2.22 -3.61 -0.72
N VAL A 61 -1.55 -4.50 -1.46
CA VAL A 61 -2.21 -5.36 -2.46
C VAL A 61 -3.23 -6.26 -1.77
N ALA A 62 -2.89 -6.85 -0.63
CA ALA A 62 -3.81 -7.70 0.12
C ALA A 62 -5.05 -6.93 0.59
N VAL A 63 -4.87 -5.75 1.19
CA VAL A 63 -5.97 -4.92 1.70
C VAL A 63 -6.86 -4.42 0.56
N VAL A 64 -6.27 -3.93 -0.53
CA VAL A 64 -7.03 -3.46 -1.70
C VAL A 64 -7.82 -4.61 -2.32
N THR A 65 -7.18 -5.76 -2.55
CA THR A 65 -7.85 -6.93 -3.15
C THR A 65 -8.99 -7.43 -2.26
N TYR A 66 -8.78 -7.51 -0.95
CA TYR A 66 -9.82 -7.89 0.00
C TYR A 66 -11.01 -6.92 -0.04
N GLN A 67 -10.75 -5.62 0.00
CA GLN A 67 -11.81 -4.61 -0.03
C GLN A 67 -12.57 -4.61 -1.36
N LEU A 68 -11.88 -4.80 -2.49
CA LEU A 68 -12.52 -4.94 -3.81
C LEU A 68 -13.39 -6.19 -3.90
N THR A 69 -12.96 -7.30 -3.30
CA THR A 69 -13.72 -8.56 -3.32
C THR A 69 -14.95 -8.47 -2.42
N LYS A 70 -14.83 -7.80 -1.27
CA LYS A 70 -15.94 -7.55 -0.33
C LYS A 70 -17.03 -6.63 -0.92
N LEU A 71 -16.68 -5.78 -1.89
CA LEU A 71 -17.63 -4.88 -2.56
C LEU A 71 -18.51 -5.59 -3.60
N ARG A 72 -18.26 -6.86 -3.92
CA ARG A 72 -19.10 -7.66 -4.84
C ARG A 72 -20.14 -8.43 -4.00
N PRO A 73 -21.44 -8.05 -4.00
CA PRO A 73 -22.46 -8.88 -3.39
C PRO A 73 -22.56 -10.22 -4.15
N PRO A 74 -22.72 -11.36 -3.45
CA PRO A 74 -23.08 -12.61 -4.12
C PRO A 74 -24.44 -12.41 -4.78
N GLU A 75 -24.48 -12.67 -6.09
CA GLU A 75 -25.66 -12.71 -6.94
C GLU A 75 -26.63 -13.84 -6.58
#